data_AF-A0A3D5XRM8-F1
#
_entry.id   AF-A0A3D5XRM8-F1
#
_cell.length_a   1.000
_cell.length_b   1.000
_cell.length_c   1.000
_cell.angle_alpha   90.00
_cell.angle_beta   90.00
_cell.angle_gamma   90.00
#
_symmetry.space_group_name_H-M   'P 1'
#
loop_
_entity.id
_entity.type
_entity.pdbx_description
1 polymer ?
#
loop_
_entity_poly.entity_id
_entity_poly.type
_entity_poly.pdbx_seq_one_letter_code
_entity_poly.pdbx_strand_id
1 'polypeptide(L)'
;MNTITLTLTLKQIEKLKNTFKDNIVNKEIPYVNFQLKLENCTITVYTTNKVVFQGNDANIYASAFNDNIFINQAGSDEVGTGDYFGPITVCACIVNEDNYNKIKDLNIQ
;
A
#
# COMPACT_ATOMS: atom_id res chain seq x y z
N MET A 1 1.30 -15.06 3.04
CA MET A 1 0.07 -14.37 3.48
C MET A 1 0.43 -13.49 4.66
N ASN A 2 0.49 -12.18 4.47
CA ASN A 2 0.92 -11.23 5.49
C ASN A 2 -0.30 -10.76 6.31
N THR A 3 -0.09 -10.46 7.59
CA THR A 3 -1.11 -9.88 8.46
C THR A 3 -0.52 -8.67 9.17
N ILE A 4 -1.21 -7.54 9.09
CA ILE A 4 -0.81 -6.29 9.74
C ILE A 4 -1.98 -5.80 10.57
N THR A 5 -1.67 -5.29 11.75
CA THR A 5 -2.67 -4.73 12.65
C THR A 5 -2.29 -3.30 12.97
N LEU A 6 -3.24 -2.38 12.81
CA LEU A 6 -3.09 -0.97 13.17
C LEU A 6 -4.26 -0.55 14.07
N THR A 7 -4.03 0.43 14.92
CA THR A 7 -5.11 1.14 15.62
C THR A 7 -5.34 2.45 14.88
N LEU A 8 -6.50 2.60 14.24
CA LEU A 8 -6.83 3.78 13.44
C LEU A 8 -7.72 4.75 14.20
N THR A 9 -7.67 6.02 13.82
CA THR A 9 -8.63 7.02 14.31
C THR A 9 -10.00 6.84 13.66
N LEU A 10 -11.06 7.32 14.32
CA LEU A 10 -12.41 7.25 13.76
C LEU A 10 -12.51 7.92 12.38
N LYS A 11 -11.84 9.06 12.17
CA LYS A 11 -11.77 9.75 10.87
C LYS A 11 -11.14 8.87 9.79
N GLN A 12 -10.09 8.13 10.10
CA GLN A 12 -9.45 7.20 9.16
C GLN A 12 -10.37 6.01 8.85
N ILE A 13 -11.08 5.48 9.86
CA ILE A 13 -12.03 4.38 9.68
C ILE A 13 -13.22 4.81 8.82
N GLU A 14 -13.76 6.01 9.03
CA GLU A 14 -14.84 6.56 8.19
C GLU A 14 -14.36 6.79 6.75
N LYS A 15 -13.16 7.35 6.56
CA LYS A 15 -12.56 7.48 5.23
C LYS A 15 -12.42 6.12 4.56
N LEU A 16 -11.87 5.12 5.25
CA LEU A 16 -11.72 3.76 4.75
C LEU A 16 -13.06 3.14 4.34
N LYS A 17 -14.10 3.29 5.18
CA LYS A 17 -15.45 2.80 4.91
C LYS A 17 -16.07 3.45 3.67
N ASN A 18 -15.88 4.76 3.50
CA ASN A 18 -16.42 5.50 2.37
C ASN A 18 -15.67 5.20 1.07
N THR A 19 -14.35 5.04 1.12
CA THR A 19 -13.52 4.72 -0.06
C THR A 19 -13.84 3.34 -0.63
N PHE A 20 -14.12 2.34 0.21
CA PHE A 20 -14.34 0.95 -0.20
C PHE A 20 -15.77 0.46 0.09
N LYS A 21 -16.75 1.36 0.01
CA LYS A 21 -18.13 1.08 0.40
C LYS A 21 -18.73 -0.14 -0.33
N ASP A 22 -18.39 -0.30 -1.61
CA ASP A 22 -18.90 -1.39 -2.47
C ASP A 22 -18.23 -2.74 -2.18
N ASN A 23 -17.13 -2.74 -1.42
CA ASN A 23 -16.38 -3.94 -1.02
C ASN A 23 -16.75 -4.44 0.38
N ILE A 24 -17.74 -3.82 1.04
CA ILE A 24 -18.19 -4.24 2.37
C ILE A 24 -18.87 -5.60 2.27
N VAL A 25 -18.43 -6.53 3.11
CA VAL A 25 -19.03 -7.86 3.24
C VAL A 25 -20.23 -7.77 4.17
N ASN A 26 -21.40 -8.16 3.68
CA ASN A 26 -22.61 -8.29 4.48
C ASN A 26 -22.56 -9.58 5.30
N LYS A 27 -21.74 -9.58 6.37
CA LYS A 27 -21.62 -10.68 7.32
C LYS A 27 -21.52 -10.11 8.73
N GLU A 28 -22.43 -10.53 9.61
CA GLU A 28 -22.32 -10.22 11.03
C GLU A 28 -21.23 -11.07 11.67
N ILE A 29 -20.23 -10.42 12.26
CA ILE A 29 -19.11 -11.04 12.96
C ILE A 29 -19.04 -10.41 14.35
N PRO A 30 -18.98 -11.21 15.44
CA PRO A 30 -18.89 -10.66 16.78
C PRO A 30 -17.73 -9.67 16.93
N TYR A 31 -18.00 -8.52 17.55
CA TYR A 31 -17.03 -7.46 17.84
C TYR A 31 -16.41 -6.77 16.61
N VAL A 32 -16.95 -7.01 15.40
CA VAL A 32 -16.52 -6.38 14.16
C VAL A 32 -17.55 -5.35 13.73
N ASN A 33 -17.08 -4.15 13.38
CA ASN A 33 -17.92 -3.07 12.88
C ASN A 33 -18.25 -3.30 11.40
N PHE A 34 -17.23 -3.61 10.59
CA PHE A 34 -17.40 -4.06 9.20
C PHE A 34 -16.14 -4.79 8.72
N GLN A 35 -16.30 -5.57 7.65
CA GLN A 35 -15.21 -6.23 6.94
C GLN A 35 -15.25 -5.82 5.46
N LEU A 36 -14.08 -5.55 4.89
CA LEU A 36 -13.88 -5.27 3.46
C LEU A 36 -13.19 -6.46 2.80
N LYS A 37 -13.70 -6.86 1.64
CA LYS A 37 -13.02 -7.83 0.75
C LYS A 37 -12.50 -7.09 -0.49
N LEU A 38 -11.20 -6.87 -0.51
CA LEU A 38 -10.48 -6.23 -1.60
C LEU A 38 -9.73 -7.28 -2.43
N GLU A 39 -9.12 -6.82 -3.51
CA GLU A 39 -8.19 -7.64 -4.28
C GLU A 39 -6.99 -7.99 -3.39
N ASN A 40 -6.68 -9.29 -3.29
CA ASN A 40 -5.55 -9.84 -2.53
C ASN A 40 -5.43 -9.41 -1.05
N CYS A 41 -6.43 -8.75 -0.48
CA CYS A 41 -6.46 -8.29 0.90
C CYS A 41 -7.87 -8.32 1.50
N THR A 42 -7.97 -8.68 2.77
CA THR A 42 -9.19 -8.61 3.58
C THR A 42 -8.92 -7.70 4.76
N ILE A 43 -9.75 -6.68 4.94
CA ILE A 43 -9.59 -5.70 6.02
C ILE A 43 -10.74 -5.88 7.01
N THR A 44 -10.44 -6.12 8.28
CA THR A 44 -11.44 -6.31 9.34
C THR A 44 -11.30 -5.20 10.36
N VAL A 45 -12.37 -4.42 10.54
CA VAL A 45 -12.41 -3.29 11.48
C VAL A 45 -13.21 -3.72 12.72
N TYR A 46 -12.55 -3.74 13.87
CA TYR A 46 -13.15 -4.10 15.16
C TYR A 46 -13.78 -2.89 15.85
N THR A 47 -14.70 -3.14 16.78
CA THR A 47 -15.32 -2.10 17.62
C THR A 47 -14.33 -1.34 18.49
N THR A 48 -13.15 -1.90 18.74
CA THR A 48 -12.04 -1.28 19.49
C THR A 48 -11.15 -0.38 18.65
N ASN A 49 -11.56 -0.02 17.42
CA ASN A 49 -10.76 0.70 16.42
C ASN A 49 -9.48 -0.03 15.95
N LYS A 50 -9.29 -1.29 16.39
CA LYS A 50 -8.28 -2.18 15.84
C LYS A 50 -8.68 -2.56 14.42
N VAL A 51 -7.78 -2.41 13.47
CA VAL A 51 -7.97 -2.76 12.06
C VAL A 51 -6.93 -3.78 11.66
N VAL A 52 -7.39 -4.91 11.13
CA VAL A 52 -6.53 -6.02 10.71
C VAL A 52 -6.58 -6.15 9.18
N PHE A 53 -5.43 -6.01 8.54
CA PHE A 53 -5.20 -6.18 7.10
C PHE A 53 -4.59 -7.57 6.88
N GLN A 54 -5.21 -8.41 6.06
CA GLN A 54 -4.73 -9.78 5.81
C GLN A 54 -4.71 -10.10 4.33
N GLY A 55 -3.58 -10.58 3.82
CA GLY A 55 -3.43 -10.95 2.42
C GLY A 55 -2.02 -10.72 1.89
N ASN A 56 -1.86 -10.81 0.58
CA ASN A 56 -0.57 -10.53 -0.06
C ASN A 56 -0.31 -9.01 -0.09
N ASP A 57 -1.37 -8.23 -0.33
CA ASP A 57 -1.28 -6.77 -0.44
C ASP A 57 -1.56 -6.05 0.89
N ALA A 58 -1.53 -6.77 2.02
CA ALA A 58 -1.77 -6.20 3.35
C ALA A 58 -0.85 -5.01 3.66
N ASN A 59 0.44 -5.10 3.28
CA ASN A 59 1.41 -4.00 3.44
C ASN A 59 1.02 -2.76 2.65
N ILE A 60 0.51 -2.94 1.43
CA ILE A 60 0.11 -1.86 0.52
C ILE A 60 -1.07 -1.08 1.10
N TYR A 61 -2.10 -1.79 1.56
CA TYR A 61 -3.26 -1.11 2.17
C TYR A 61 -2.94 -0.49 3.54
N ALA A 62 -2.06 -1.11 4.33
CA ALA A 62 -1.71 -0.61 5.65
C ALA A 62 -0.78 0.62 5.61
N SER A 63 0.11 0.71 4.61
CA SER A 63 1.05 1.85 4.48
C SER A 63 0.33 3.19 4.30
N ALA A 64 -0.87 3.19 3.69
CA ALA A 64 -1.70 4.38 3.56
C ALA A 64 -2.10 5.02 4.92
N PHE A 65 -1.91 4.28 6.02
CA PHE A 65 -2.23 4.72 7.38
C PHE A 65 -1.03 4.72 8.34
N ASN A 66 0.14 4.26 7.88
CA ASN A 66 1.35 4.19 8.70
C ASN A 66 2.56 4.54 7.85
N ASP A 67 3.15 5.71 8.14
CA ASP A 67 4.29 6.26 7.40
C ASP A 67 5.59 5.45 7.58
N ASN A 68 5.61 4.50 8.54
CA ASN A 68 6.79 3.69 8.84
C ASN A 68 6.88 2.39 8.02
N ILE A 69 5.96 2.13 7.09
CA ILE A 69 5.99 0.91 6.27
C ILE A 69 6.64 1.24 4.93
N PHE A 70 7.91 0.87 4.78
CA PHE A 70 8.56 0.90 3.48
C PHE A 70 7.97 -0.20 2.58
N ILE A 71 7.57 0.18 1.37
CA ILE A 71 7.10 -0.76 0.34
C ILE A 71 8.13 -0.80 -0.76
N ASN A 72 8.50 -2.00 -1.22
CA ASN A 72 9.35 -2.14 -2.39
C ASN A 72 8.67 -1.47 -3.59
N GLN A 73 9.36 -0.52 -4.20
CA GLN A 73 8.84 0.24 -5.33
C GLN A 73 9.65 -0.10 -6.58
N ALA A 74 8.97 -0.20 -7.72
CA ALA A 74 9.61 -0.31 -9.01
C ALA A 74 9.29 0.94 -9.84
N GLY A 75 10.30 1.47 -10.53
CA GLY A 75 10.16 2.60 -11.43
C GLY A 75 10.88 2.30 -12.75
N SER A 76 10.36 2.85 -13.84
CA SER A 76 10.98 2.78 -15.16
C SER A 76 10.96 4.14 -15.82
N ASP A 77 11.99 4.43 -16.62
CA ASP A 77 12.10 5.67 -17.37
C ASP A 77 12.87 5.44 -18.68
N GLU A 78 12.69 6.34 -19.64
CA GLU A 78 13.32 6.28 -20.96
C GLU A 78 14.17 7.50 -21.28
N VAL A 79 15.20 7.28 -22.10
CA VAL A 79 16.04 8.34 -22.68
C VAL A 79 16.26 8.10 -24.17
N GLY A 80 16.62 9.17 -24.89
CA GLY A 80 16.94 9.10 -26.32
C GLY A 80 15.75 9.23 -27.26
N THR A 81 14.55 9.57 -26.76
CA THR A 81 13.36 9.79 -27.59
C THR A 81 13.47 11.04 -28.49
N GLY A 82 14.29 12.01 -28.10
CA GLY A 82 14.55 13.25 -28.84
C GLY A 82 15.90 13.28 -29.58
N ASP A 83 16.70 12.23 -29.49
CA ASP A 83 18.01 12.20 -30.13
C ASP A 83 17.88 11.86 -31.62
N TYR A 84 18.56 12.61 -32.49
CA TYR A 84 18.55 12.36 -33.94
C TYR A 84 19.29 11.06 -34.31
N PHE A 85 20.35 10.75 -33.56
CA PHE A 85 21.10 9.50 -33.68
C PHE A 85 21.19 8.82 -32.32
N GLY A 86 21.09 7.50 -32.33
CA GLY A 86 21.18 6.67 -31.13
C GLY A 86 19.90 5.86 -30.89
N PRO A 87 19.96 4.85 -30.02
CA PRO A 87 18.78 4.08 -29.65
C PRO A 87 17.97 4.81 -28.57
N ILE A 88 16.68 4.49 -28.50
CA ILE A 88 15.88 4.74 -27.29
C ILE A 88 16.24 3.67 -26.28
N THR A 89 16.54 4.08 -25.05
CA THR A 89 16.90 3.17 -23.96
C THR A 89 15.89 3.31 -22.83
N VAL A 90 15.33 2.19 -22.40
CA VAL A 90 14.44 2.12 -21.23
C VAL A 90 15.18 1.38 -20.12
N CYS A 91 15.15 1.93 -18.91
CA CYS A 91 15.68 1.28 -17.72
C CYS A 91 14.56 1.09 -16.69
N ALA A 92 14.62 0.01 -15.93
CA ALA A 92 13.74 -0.22 -14.79
C ALA A 92 14.56 -0.64 -13.57
N CYS A 93 14.20 -0.13 -12.40
CA CYS A 93 14.84 -0.43 -11.13
C CYS A 93 13.78 -0.79 -10.09
N ILE A 94 14.13 -1.73 -9.21
CA ILE A 94 13.37 -2.00 -7.99
C ILE A 94 14.17 -1.55 -6.77
N VAL A 95 13.55 -0.73 -5.94
CA VAL A 95 14.13 -0.19 -4.71
C VAL A 95 13.44 -0.85 -3.52
N ASN A 96 14.23 -1.52 -2.70
CA ASN A 96 13.83 -2.04 -1.39
C ASN A 96 14.36 -1.12 -0.28
N GLU A 97 13.99 -1.42 0.97
CA GLU A 97 14.36 -0.60 2.13
C GLU A 97 15.89 -0.47 2.30
N ASP A 98 16.63 -1.55 2.06
CA ASP A 98 18.09 -1.58 2.14
C ASP A 98 18.76 -0.65 1.10
N ASN A 99 18.18 -0.59 -0.10
CA ASN A 99 18.68 0.23 -1.20
C ASN A 99 18.26 1.70 -1.06
N TYR A 100 17.12 1.96 -0.41
CA TYR A 100 16.57 3.31 -0.27
C TYR A 100 17.55 4.27 0.41
N ASN A 101 18.18 3.83 1.51
CA ASN A 101 19.15 4.64 2.24
C ASN A 101 20.36 4.99 1.35
N LYS A 102 20.86 4.02 0.58
CA LYS A 102 21.99 4.24 -0.35
C LYS A 102 21.62 5.20 -1.47
N ILE A 103 20.41 5.08 -2.04
CA ILE A 103 19.94 5.97 -3.12
C ILE A 103 19.76 7.40 -2.62
N LYS A 104 19.24 7.56 -1.40
CA LYS A 104 19.06 8.87 -0.76
C LYS A 104 20.39 9.61 -0.60
N ASP A 105 21.46 8.89 -0.24
CA ASP A 105 22.81 9.46 -0.13
C ASP A 105 23.39 9.92 -1.49
N LEU A 106 22.91 9.36 -2.60
CA LEU A 106 23.32 9.74 -3.95
C LEU A 106 22.63 11.02 -4.46
N ASN A 107 21.75 11.64 -3.67
CA ASN A 107 20.97 12.83 -4.03
C ASN A 107 20.12 12.67 -5.30
N ILE A 108 19.62 11.45 -5.54
CA ILE A 108 18.63 11.17 -6.58
C ILE A 108 17.26 11.60 -6.02
N GLN A 109 16.58 12.53 -6.70
CA GLN A 109 15.30 13.10 -6.27
C GLN A 109 14.10 12.24 -6.67
#